data_AF-A0A183JP52-F1
#
_entry.id   AF-A0A183JP52-F1
#
_cell.length_a   1.000
_cell.length_b   1.000
_cell.length_c   1.000
_cell.angle_alpha   90.00
_cell.angle_beta   90.00
_cell.angle_gamma   90.00
#
_symmetry.space_group_name_H-M   'P 1'
#
loop_
_entity.id
_entity.type
_entity.pdbx_description
1 polymer ?
#
loop_
_entity_poly.entity_id
_entity_poly.type
_entity_poly.pdbx_seq_one_letter_code
_entity_poly.pdbx_strand_id
1 'polypeptide(L)'
;FNYQDIFQIWEVILCAEHIISNDFSLFIALALIQYYRDVICSNHMELTDILKFFNERAEHHNVDDILNLARHFANTVQKLTSKTNDN
;
A
#
# COMPACT_ATOMS: atom_id res chain seq x y z
N PHE A 1 10.63 4.93 -6.49
CA PHE A 1 10.12 4.18 -7.63
C PHE A 1 10.93 4.53 -8.86
N ASN A 2 11.95 3.72 -9.11
CA ASN A 2 12.61 3.62 -10.40
C ASN A 2 11.65 2.95 -11.41
N TYR A 3 11.98 2.92 -12.70
CA TYR A 3 11.13 2.30 -13.73
C TYR A 3 10.82 0.82 -13.41
N GLN A 4 11.82 0.07 -12.93
CA GLN A 4 11.66 -1.34 -12.55
C GLN A 4 10.69 -1.55 -11.39
N ASP A 5 10.67 -0.63 -10.43
CA ASP A 5 9.77 -0.62 -9.28
C ASP A 5 8.31 -0.46 -9.70
N ILE A 6 8.07 0.44 -10.66
CA ILE A 6 6.73 0.69 -11.20
C ILE A 6 6.22 -0.56 -11.92
N PHE A 7 7.09 -1.23 -12.69
CA PHE A 7 6.74 -2.48 -13.37
C PHE A 7 6.36 -3.58 -12.37
N GLN A 8 7.13 -3.77 -11.30
CA GLN A 8 6.80 -4.75 -10.27
C GLN A 8 5.48 -4.44 -9.56
N ILE A 9 5.22 -3.16 -9.25
CA ILE A 9 3.93 -2.75 -8.67
C ILE A 9 2.79 -3.06 -9.63
N TRP A 10 2.95 -2.75 -10.92
CA TRP A 10 1.95 -3.03 -11.94
C TRP A 10 1.68 -4.52 -12.12
N GLU A 11 2.72 -5.35 -12.17
CA GLU A 11 2.58 -6.81 -12.23
C GLU A 11 1.82 -7.35 -11.02
N VAL A 12 2.12 -6.84 -9.81
CA VAL A 12 1.43 -7.26 -8.60
C VAL A 12 -0.02 -6.79 -8.57
N ILE A 13 -0.33 -5.58 -9.06
CA ILE A 13 -1.71 -5.10 -9.21
C ILE A 13 -2.48 -6.02 -10.16
N LEU A 14 -1.93 -6.31 -11.34
CA LEU A 14 -2.57 -7.17 -12.33
C LEU A 14 -2.78 -8.59 -11.80
N CYS A 15 -1.81 -9.16 -11.09
CA CYS A 15 -1.97 -10.47 -10.46
C CYS A 15 -3.01 -10.45 -9.31
N ALA A 16 -3.04 -9.37 -8.51
CA ALA A 16 -3.94 -9.26 -7.38
C ALA A 16 -5.40 -8.97 -7.78
N GLU A 17 -5.61 -8.27 -8.89
CA GLU A 17 -6.93 -8.06 -9.50
C GLU A 17 -7.61 -9.41 -9.81
N HIS A 18 -6.84 -10.36 -10.34
CA HIS A 18 -7.34 -11.69 -10.70
C HIS A 18 -7.50 -12.66 -9.52
N ILE A 19 -6.80 -12.46 -8.40
CA ILE A 19 -6.71 -13.45 -7.31
C ILE A 19 -7.43 -12.99 -6.03
N ILE A 20 -7.44 -11.67 -5.75
CA ILE A 20 -7.77 -11.13 -4.42
C ILE A 20 -9.00 -10.23 -4.45
N SER A 21 -8.98 -9.17 -5.27
CA SER A 21 -10.05 -8.15 -5.36
C SER A 21 -9.73 -7.15 -6.47
N ASN A 22 -10.74 -6.60 -7.14
CA ASN A 22 -10.57 -5.60 -8.21
C ASN A 22 -9.90 -4.30 -7.73
N ASP A 23 -10.00 -3.95 -6.44
CA ASP A 23 -9.51 -2.67 -5.91
C ASP A 23 -8.18 -2.82 -5.13
N PHE A 24 -7.23 -3.58 -5.66
CA PHE A 24 -5.91 -3.76 -5.00
C PHE A 24 -5.12 -2.45 -4.87
N SER A 25 -5.39 -1.46 -5.73
CA SER A 25 -4.79 -0.12 -5.68
C SER A 25 -5.05 0.61 -4.35
N LEU A 26 -6.21 0.39 -3.72
CA LEU A 26 -6.54 0.97 -2.41
C LEU A 26 -5.66 0.40 -1.30
N PHE A 27 -5.33 -0.89 -1.38
CA PHE A 27 -4.43 -1.53 -0.40
C PHE A 27 -3.00 -1.01 -0.53
N ILE A 28 -2.56 -0.67 -1.74
CA ILE A 28 -1.25 -0.04 -1.97
C ILE A 28 -1.23 1.38 -1.40
N ALA A 29 -2.28 2.17 -1.65
CA ALA A 29 -2.41 3.50 -1.05
C ALA A 29 -2.41 3.44 0.49
N LEU A 30 -3.11 2.45 1.07
CA LEU A 30 -3.12 2.21 2.51
C LEU A 30 -1.74 1.80 3.03
N ALA A 31 -1.03 0.92 2.32
CA ALA A 31 0.32 0.49 2.68
C ALA A 31 1.31 1.66 2.69
N LEU A 32 1.24 2.55 1.70
CA LEU A 32 2.06 3.76 1.64
C LEU A 32 1.83 4.68 2.84
N ILE A 33 0.58 4.94 3.19
CA ILE A 33 0.23 5.78 4.33
C ILE A 33 0.65 5.11 5.65
N GLN A 34 0.41 3.81 5.79
CA GLN A 34 0.77 3.07 6.99
C GLN A 34 2.28 3.02 7.20
N TYR A 35 3.06 2.80 6.15
CA TYR A 35 4.52 2.75 6.22
C TYR A 35 5.11 4.06 6.77
N TYR A 36 4.51 5.20 6.42
CA TYR A 36 4.93 6.51 6.89
C TYR A 36 4.15 7.03 8.10
N ARG A 37 3.23 6.24 8.67
CA ARG A 37 2.36 6.65 9.78
C ARG A 37 3.15 7.27 10.93
N ASP A 38 4.23 6.62 11.35
CA ASP A 38 4.98 7.07 12.51
C ASP A 38 5.71 8.40 12.23
N VAL A 39 6.17 8.62 11.00
CA VAL A 39 6.79 9.89 10.57
C VAL A 39 5.75 11.00 10.48
N ILE A 40 4.57 10.71 9.92
CA ILE A 40 3.47 11.66 9.77
C ILE A 40 2.95 12.10 11.15
N CYS A 41 2.71 11.14 12.05
CA CYS A 41 2.24 11.42 13.41
C CYS A 41 3.29 12.13 14.26
N SER A 42 4.57 11.74 14.18
CA SER A 42 5.62 12.35 15.00
C SER A 42 5.88 13.81 14.61
N ASN A 43 5.80 14.11 13.30
CA ASN A 43 6.08 15.45 12.78
C ASN A 43 4.83 16.35 12.72
N HIS A 44 3.65 15.88 13.15
CA HIS A 44 2.39 16.62 13.05
C HIS A 44 2.17 17.22 11.64
N MET A 45 2.46 16.43 10.60
CA MET A 45 2.43 16.91 9.22
C MET A 45 1.00 17.31 8.82
N GLU A 46 0.83 18.52 8.28
CA GLU A 46 -0.40 18.92 7.63
C GLU A 46 -0.51 18.30 6.22
N LEU A 47 -1.70 18.28 5.63
CA LEU A 47 -1.94 17.64 4.32
C LEU A 47 -0.96 18.11 3.24
N THR A 48 -0.59 19.39 3.24
CA THR A 48 0.39 19.97 2.30
C THR A 48 1.79 19.41 2.50
N ASP A 49 2.21 19.19 3.75
CA ASP A 49 3.51 18.61 4.08
C ASP A 49 3.57 17.12 3.73
N ILE A 50 2.46 16.40 3.93
CA ILE A 50 2.32 15.01 3.50
C ILE A 50 2.51 14.91 1.99
N LEU A 51 1.81 15.73 1.21
CA LEU A 51 1.93 15.72 -0.26
C LEU A 51 3.36 16.03 -0.72
N LYS A 52 4.01 17.02 -0.10
CA LYS A 52 5.41 17.37 -0.41
C LYS A 52 6.36 16.23 -0.03
N PHE A 53 6.17 15.63 1.14
CA PHE A 53 6.95 14.50 1.63
C PHE A 53 6.87 13.30 0.68
N PHE A 54 5.67 12.95 0.22
CA PHE A 54 5.50 11.86 -0.76
C PHE A 54 6.18 12.18 -2.10
N ASN A 55 6.13 13.43 -2.56
CA ASN A 55 6.81 13.84 -3.79
C ASN A 55 8.35 13.78 -3.64
N GLU A 56 8.88 14.23 -2.51
CA GLU A 56 10.33 14.18 -2.21
C GLU A 56 10.86 12.77 -1.95
N ARG A 57 9.99 11.83 -1.54
CA ARG A 57 10.33 10.42 -1.29
C ARG A 57 9.98 9.49 -2.45
N ALA A 58 9.37 10.01 -3.52
CA ALA A 58 8.88 9.25 -4.66
C ALA A 58 9.92 8.28 -5.23
N GLU A 59 11.21 8.63 -5.19
CA GLU A 59 12.31 7.80 -5.71
C GLU A 59 12.93 6.82 -4.70
N HIS A 60 12.69 6.99 -3.39
CA HIS A 60 13.34 6.23 -2.30
C HIS A 60 12.42 5.21 -1.62
N HIS A 61 11.21 5.03 -2.11
CA HIS A 61 10.27 4.04 -1.57
C HIS A 61 10.77 2.61 -1.80
N ASN A 62 10.90 1.82 -0.73
CA ASN A 62 11.19 0.40 -0.84
C ASN A 62 9.91 -0.34 -1.26
N VAL A 63 9.86 -0.73 -2.52
CA VAL A 63 8.70 -1.37 -3.16
C VAL A 63 8.32 -2.65 -2.45
N ASP A 64 9.32 -3.46 -2.07
CA ASP A 64 9.09 -4.77 -1.47
C ASP A 64 8.35 -4.65 -0.13
N ASP A 65 8.71 -3.67 0.69
CA ASP A 65 8.06 -3.43 1.99
C ASP A 65 6.61 -2.96 1.81
N ILE A 66 6.37 -2.08 0.84
CA ILE A 66 5.03 -1.56 0.53
C ILE A 66 4.14 -2.68 -0.02
N LEU A 67 4.64 -3.50 -0.93
CA LEU A 67 3.90 -4.62 -1.51
C LEU A 67 3.61 -5.71 -0.49
N ASN A 68 4.56 -6.00 0.41
CA ASN A 68 4.36 -6.93 1.52
C ASN A 68 3.27 -6.45 2.46
N LEU A 69 3.26 -5.15 2.78
CA LEU A 69 2.24 -4.56 3.65
C LEU A 69 0.85 -4.53 2.98
N ALA A 70 0.79 -4.17 1.70
CA ALA A 70 -0.46 -4.23 0.92
C ALA A 70 -1.03 -5.66 0.87
N ARG A 71 -0.16 -6.66 0.64
CA ARG A 71 -0.54 -8.09 0.69
C ARG A 71 -1.03 -8.51 2.08
N HIS A 72 -0.38 -8.03 3.14
CA HIS A 72 -0.81 -8.32 4.51
C HIS A 72 -2.23 -7.78 4.79
N PHE A 73 -2.52 -6.56 4.35
CA PHE A 73 -3.85 -5.98 4.49
C PHE A 73 -4.90 -6.73 3.69
N ALA A 74 -4.62 -7.06 2.42
CA ALA A 74 -5.52 -7.83 1.58
C ALA A 74 -5.85 -9.21 2.20
N ASN A 75 -4.83 -9.93 2.67
CA ASN A 75 -5.01 -11.22 3.35
C ASN A 75 -5.83 -11.11 4.64
N THR A 76 -5.64 -10.01 5.39
CA THR A 76 -6.40 -9.77 6.63
C THR A 76 -7.86 -9.53 6.33
N VAL A 77 -8.16 -8.69 5.33
CA VAL A 77 -9.55 -8.45 4.89
C VAL A 77 -10.20 -9.75 4.41
N GLN A 78 -9.51 -10.54 3.57
CA GLN A 78 -10.04 -11.84 3.12
C GLN A 78 -10.33 -12.81 4.27
N LYS A 79 -9.44 -12.87 5.28
CA LYS A 79 -9.66 -13.69 6.50
C LYS A 79 -10.84 -13.21 7.32
N LEU A 80 -11.07 -11.90 7.39
CA LEU A 80 -12.22 -11.34 8.11
C LEU A 80 -13.53 -11.58 7.36
N THR A 81 -13.54 -11.43 6.04
CA THR A 81 -14.71 -11.69 5.19
C THR A 81 -15.08 -13.18 5.20
N SER A 82 -14.10 -14.09 5.12
CA SER A 82 -14.35 -15.54 5.23
C SER A 82 -14.89 -15.93 6.60
N LYS A 83 -14.31 -15.43 7.69
CA LYS A 83 -14.85 -15.63 9.05
C LYS A 83 -16.27 -15.08 9.24
N THR A 84 -16.63 -14.03 8.51
CA THR A 84 -17.98 -13.45 8.57
C THR A 84 -18.99 -14.32 7.81
N ASN A 85 -18.58 -15.05 6.77
CA ASN A 85 -19.44 -15.98 6.04
C ASN A 85 -19.65 -17.33 6.75
N ASP A 86 -18.83 -17.65 7.77
CA ASP A 86 -18.94 -18.88 8.57
C ASP A 86 -19.79 -18.71 9.85
N ASN A 87 -20.36 -17.53 10.09
CA ASN A 87 -21.30 -17.22 11.19
C ASN A 87 -22.72 -17.01 10.66
#